data_AF-G4YWS9-F1
#
_entry.id   AF-G4YWS9-F1
#
_cell.length_a   1.000
_cell.length_b   1.000
_cell.length_c   1.000
_cell.angle_alpha   90.00
_cell.angle_beta   90.00
_cell.angle_gamma   90.00
#
_symmetry.space_group_name_H-M   'P 1'
#
loop_
_entity.id
_entity.type
_entity.pdbx_description
1 polymer ?
#
loop_
_entity_poly.entity_id
_entity_poly.type
_entity_poly.pdbx_seq_one_letter_code
_entity_poly.pdbx_strand_id
1 'polypeptide(L)' 'PPTGNTEVAELSRRYKPTPTINFIEPTSGWIRGGTEITVHGSRMAFTQSIECVFGNATAYATFISAGKLVCTSP' A
#
# COMPACT_ATOMS: atom_id res chain seq x y z
N PRO A 1 -38.41 28.82 -18.27
CA PRO A 1 -37.07 28.95 -17.66
C PRO A 1 -36.76 27.74 -16.75
N PRO A 2 -35.87 26.83 -17.18
CA PRO A 2 -35.36 25.78 -16.32
C PRO A 2 -34.13 26.30 -15.54
N THR A 3 -34.19 26.31 -14.22
CA THR A 3 -33.01 26.50 -13.34
C THR A 3 -33.00 25.38 -12.32
N GLY A 4 -32.75 24.17 -12.79
CA GLY A 4 -32.28 23.05 -11.97
C GLY A 4 -30.79 22.93 -12.21
N ASN A 5 -29.99 23.68 -11.46
CA ASN A 5 -28.56 23.52 -11.43
C ASN A 5 -28.25 22.21 -10.70
N THR A 6 -28.08 21.17 -11.52
CA THR A 6 -27.22 20.02 -11.36
C THR A 6 -26.52 19.97 -10.01
N GLU A 7 -26.98 19.08 -9.14
CA GLU A 7 -26.18 18.52 -8.07
C GLU A 7 -24.93 17.93 -8.70
N VAL A 8 -23.88 18.75 -8.83
CA VAL A 8 -22.53 18.24 -8.93
C VAL A 8 -22.28 17.62 -7.56
N ALA A 9 -22.69 16.36 -7.40
CA ALA A 9 -22.21 15.51 -6.34
C ALA A 9 -20.70 15.67 -6.34
N GLU A 10 -20.19 16.42 -5.36
CA GLU A 10 -18.81 16.85 -5.36
C GLU A 10 -17.96 15.60 -5.54
N LEU A 11 -17.28 15.53 -6.68
CA LEU A 11 -16.21 14.59 -6.90
C LEU A 11 -15.09 15.02 -5.97
N SER A 12 -15.24 14.71 -4.68
CA SER A 12 -14.19 14.71 -3.69
C SER A 12 -13.27 13.54 -4.02
N ARG A 13 -12.61 13.62 -5.18
CA ARG A 13 -11.42 12.86 -5.50
C ARG A 13 -10.37 13.34 -4.52
N ARG A 14 -10.45 12.82 -3.30
CA ARG A 14 -9.51 13.14 -2.22
C ARG A 14 -8.15 12.76 -2.74
N TYR A 15 -7.32 13.77 -3.00
CA TYR A 15 -5.95 13.57 -3.43
C TYR A 15 -5.29 12.64 -2.41
N LYS A 16 -5.01 11.40 -2.81
CA LYS A 16 -4.24 10.46 -2.02
C LYS A 16 -2.79 10.67 -2.42
N PRO A 17 -1.92 11.14 -1.52
CA PRO A 17 -0.53 11.32 -1.84
C PRO A 17 0.09 9.99 -2.26
N THR A 18 0.99 10.02 -3.24
CA THR A 18 1.70 8.82 -3.71
C THR A 18 2.54 8.24 -2.57
N PRO A 19 2.41 6.93 -2.26
CA PRO A 19 3.26 6.29 -1.26
C PRO A 19 4.71 6.24 -1.75
N THR A 20 5.65 6.29 -0.82
CA THR A 20 7.08 6.14 -1.09
C THR A 20 7.65 5.04 -0.21
N ILE A 21 8.63 4.30 -0.74
CA ILE A 21 9.41 3.31 0.00
C ILE A 21 10.81 3.89 0.18
N ASN A 22 11.30 3.90 1.42
CA ASN A 22 12.64 4.37 1.76
C ASN A 22 13.63 3.20 1.81
N PHE A 23 13.29 2.13 2.55
CA PHE A 23 14.09 0.91 2.64
C PHE A 23 13.25 -0.27 3.13
N ILE A 24 13.82 -1.47 3.04
CA ILE A 24 13.25 -2.70 3.58
C ILE A 24 14.25 -3.37 4.51
N GLU A 25 13.76 -4.11 5.49
CA GLU A 25 14.60 -4.94 6.34
C GLU A 25 13.89 -6.23 6.78
N PRO A 26 14.57 -7.39 6.75
CA PRO A 26 15.89 -7.61 6.15
C PRO A 26 15.84 -7.52 4.61
N THR A 27 16.99 -7.25 3.97
CA THR A 27 17.13 -7.21 2.50
C THR A 27 17.37 -8.58 1.87
N SER A 28 17.54 -9.62 2.70
CA SER A 28 17.74 -11.00 2.29
C SER A 28 17.03 -11.93 3.25
N GLY A 29 16.71 -13.13 2.78
CA GLY A 29 15.92 -14.10 3.51
C GLY A 29 16.13 -15.51 2.98
N TRP A 30 15.37 -16.45 3.55
CA TRP A 30 15.46 -17.85 3.16
C TRP A 30 14.77 -18.11 1.81
N ILE A 31 15.40 -18.93 0.96
CA ILE A 31 14.83 -19.35 -0.33
C ILE A 31 13.52 -20.14 -0.19
N ARG A 32 13.27 -20.70 1.01
CA ARG A 32 12.05 -21.45 1.33
C ARG A 32 10.90 -20.56 1.83
N GLY A 33 11.09 -19.24 1.88
CA GLY A 33 10.08 -18.32 2.39
C GLY A 33 10.11 -18.14 3.90
N GLY A 34 9.06 -17.52 4.42
CA GLY A 34 8.84 -17.30 5.86
C GLY A 34 9.64 -16.15 6.47
N THR A 35 10.39 -15.37 5.68
CA THR A 35 11.11 -14.21 6.19
C THR A 35 10.10 -13.08 6.39
N GLU A 36 10.02 -12.51 7.60
CA GLU A 36 9.24 -11.29 7.85
C GLU A 36 10.03 -10.07 7.37
N ILE A 37 9.47 -9.33 6.42
CA ILE A 37 10.05 -8.11 5.86
C ILE A 37 9.24 -6.91 6.31
N THR A 38 9.92 -5.97 6.93
CA THR A 38 9.39 -4.64 7.20
C THR A 38 9.71 -3.71 6.05
N VAL A 39 8.69 -3.03 5.52
CA VAL A 39 8.82 -1.97 4.52
C VAL A 39 8.66 -0.62 5.21
N HIS A 40 9.69 0.21 5.13
CA HIS A 40 9.69 1.57 5.67
C HIS A 40 9.45 2.57 4.55
N GLY A 41 8.60 3.55 4.81
CA GLY A 41 8.17 4.49 3.79
C GLY A 41 7.44 5.71 4.32
N SER A 42 6.69 6.36 3.44
CA SER A 42 5.76 7.42 3.83
C SER A 42 4.53 7.46 2.93
N ARG A 43 3.46 8.10 3.42
CA ARG A 43 2.20 8.31 2.69
C ARG A 43 1.50 7.01 2.27
N MET A 44 1.78 5.91 2.97
CA MET A 44 1.05 4.66 2.81
C MET A 44 -0.38 4.85 3.31
N ALA A 45 -1.33 4.27 2.60
CA ALA A 45 -2.73 4.28 2.98
C ALA A 45 -3.22 2.84 3.08
N PHE A 46 -4.05 2.57 4.08
CA PHE A 46 -4.74 1.29 4.16
C PHE A 46 -5.61 1.09 2.92
N THR A 47 -5.42 -0.05 2.26
CA THR A 47 -6.29 -0.58 1.22
C THR A 47 -6.50 -2.07 1.51
N GLN A 48 -7.57 -2.66 0.98
CA GLN A 48 -7.85 -4.09 1.17
C GLN A 48 -6.88 -4.99 0.39
N SER A 49 -6.04 -4.43 -0.47
CA SER A 49 -5.22 -5.15 -1.44
C SER A 49 -3.82 -4.54 -1.52
N ILE A 50 -3.06 -4.63 -0.42
CA ILE A 50 -1.62 -4.30 -0.42
C ILE A 50 -0.86 -5.62 -0.55
N GLU A 51 0.02 -5.71 -1.53
CA GLU A 51 0.77 -6.92 -1.85
C GLU A 51 2.26 -6.61 -1.94
N CYS A 52 3.08 -7.49 -1.39
CA CYS A 52 4.51 -7.58 -1.66
C CYS A 52 4.74 -8.62 -2.76
N VAL A 53 5.50 -8.25 -3.78
CA VAL A 53 5.78 -9.10 -4.95
C VAL A 53 7.25 -9.54 -4.90
N PHE A 54 7.47 -10.86 -4.85
CA PHE A 54 8.77 -11.53 -4.80
C PHE A 54 8.95 -12.33 -6.10
N GLY A 55 9.52 -11.69 -7.12
CA GLY A 55 9.64 -12.31 -8.45
C GLY A 55 8.27 -12.61 -9.04
N ASN A 56 7.90 -13.90 -9.10
CA ASN A 56 6.61 -14.39 -9.60
C ASN A 56 5.60 -14.75 -8.49
N ALA A 57 5.97 -14.60 -7.21
CA ALA A 57 5.12 -14.92 -6.07
C ALA A 57 4.67 -13.66 -5.34
N THR A 58 3.46 -13.67 -4.78
CA THR A 58 2.87 -12.52 -4.07
C THR A 58 2.50 -12.91 -2.64
N ALA A 59 2.60 -11.95 -1.72
CA ALA A 59 2.16 -12.09 -0.34
C ALA A 59 1.39 -10.83 0.09
N TYR A 60 0.34 -11.01 0.89
CA TYR A 60 -0.39 -9.88 1.45
C TYR A 60 0.48 -9.10 2.44
N ALA A 61 0.39 -7.78 2.36
CA ALA A 61 1.01 -6.89 3.31
C ALA A 61 0.04 -6.55 4.43
N THR A 62 0.54 -6.56 5.66
CA THR A 62 -0.13 -5.97 6.82
C THR A 62 0.19 -4.49 6.86
N PHE A 63 -0.84 -3.65 6.81
CA PHE A 63 -0.69 -2.22 7.05
C PHE A 63 -0.50 -1.93 8.54
N ILE A 64 0.64 -1.35 8.90
CA ILE A 64 0.92 -0.96 10.29
C ILE A 64 0.68 0.53 10.48
N SER A 65 1.21 1.36 9.58
CA SER A 65 1.04 2.82 9.63
C SER A 65 1.30 3.46 8.27
N ALA A 66 1.11 4.77 8.18
CA ALA A 66 1.42 5.53 6.96
C ALA A 66 2.92 5.49 6.56
N GLY A 67 3.80 4.96 7.41
CA GLY A 67 5.21 4.75 7.09
C GLY A 67 5.70 3.31 7.26
N LYS A 68 4.82 2.33 7.48
CA LYS A 68 5.21 0.96 7.75
C LYS A 68 4.21 -0.07 7.22
N LEU A 69 4.74 -1.04 6.47
CA LEU A 69 4.05 -2.28 6.09
C LEU A 69 4.89 -3.48 6.54
N VAL A 70 4.24 -4.62 6.72
CA VAL A 70 4.91 -5.90 6.99
C VAL A 70 4.42 -6.95 6.02
N CYS A 71 5.33 -7.71 5.43
CA CYS A 71 5.04 -8.82 4.54
C CYS A 71 5.83 -10.05 4.98
N THR A 72 5.31 -11.25 4.75
CA THR A 72 6.09 -12.48 4.86
C THR A 72 6.43 -12.98 3.47
N SER A 73 7.70 -13.24 3.19
CA SER A 73 8.11 -13.81 1.90
C SER A 73 7.42 -15.18 1.70
N PRO A 74 6.89 -15.46 0.50
CA PRO A 74 6.26 -16.75 0.19
C PRO A 74 7.26 -17.91 0.29
#